data_AF-A0A8H7AG44-F1
#
_entry.id   AF-A0A8H7AG44-F1
#
_cell.length_a   1.000
_cell.length_b   1.000
_cell.length_c   1.000
_cell.angle_alpha   90.00
_cell.angle_beta   90.00
_cell.angle_gamma   90.00
#
_symmetry.space_group_name_H-M   'P 1'
#
loop_
_entity.id
_entity.type
_entity.pdbx_description
1 polymer ?
#
loop_
_entity_poly.entity_id
_entity_poly.type
_entity_poly.pdbx_seq_one_letter_code
_entity_poly.pdbx_strand_id
1 'polypeptide(L)'
;MVYQCHVNVNGELASILEPGKKYIIRLASEDLGVKRWAYGDQEQFVDNDGKPGHDPEAVKLVNSKPTAGNATFSVVKSLPWPPRLETRMRLCASSLTSDSILANVKLSNSTALEVSVINTGSESVTVQTQGHQHFLIPWGPFQPEPDADDDRMRILHPTPHKPPTSSLQVVDSATGKVVRGNAQRGTGPLTDSNADRRPKAEDVVTLKPGAPIIRKIDIGALVDRLVDGQYKIRMQSRGCWWWHGEIEKEVGEDGRVEAQLCGTFIPPLMLESQDEVELRIRDGKVDQRK
;
A
#
# COMPACT_ATOMS: atom_id res chain seq x y z
N MET A 1 -5.45 8.11 -17.84
CA MET A 1 -5.13 6.99 -18.76
C MET A 1 -3.68 6.59 -18.51
N VAL A 2 -3.45 5.42 -17.92
CA VAL A 2 -2.12 4.89 -17.62
C VAL A 2 -1.70 4.04 -18.82
N TYR A 3 -0.68 4.48 -19.56
CA TYR A 3 -0.09 3.65 -20.61
C TYR A 3 0.88 2.66 -19.95
N GLN A 4 0.42 1.43 -19.72
CA GLN A 4 1.30 0.35 -19.29
C GLN A 4 2.05 -0.22 -20.50
N CYS A 5 3.34 0.05 -20.59
CA CYS A 5 4.20 -0.62 -21.57
C CYS A 5 4.70 -1.93 -20.95
N HIS A 6 4.05 -3.05 -21.29
CA HIS A 6 4.51 -4.36 -20.87
C HIS A 6 5.66 -4.81 -21.77
N VAL A 7 6.88 -4.88 -21.24
CA VAL A 7 8.02 -5.44 -21.96
C VAL A 7 7.91 -6.96 -21.92
N ASN A 8 7.67 -7.59 -23.08
CA ASN A 8 7.78 -9.04 -23.19
C ASN A 8 9.25 -9.44 -23.04
N VAL A 9 9.56 -10.25 -22.03
CA VAL A 9 10.92 -10.75 -21.76
C VAL A 9 11.54 -11.54 -22.93
N ASN A 10 10.70 -12.11 -23.79
CA ASN A 10 11.13 -12.83 -25.00
C ASN A 10 11.02 -11.97 -26.27
N GLY A 11 10.66 -10.68 -26.14
CA GLY A 11 10.52 -9.76 -27.25
C GLY A 11 11.82 -9.09 -27.64
N GLU A 12 11.86 -8.52 -28.84
CA GLU A 12 13.00 -7.77 -29.36
C GLU A 12 13.42 -6.63 -28.42
N LEU A 13 12.46 -5.94 -27.80
CA LEU A 13 12.74 -4.87 -26.84
C LEU A 13 13.51 -5.37 -25.62
N ALA A 14 13.23 -6.58 -25.11
CA ALA A 14 13.98 -7.12 -23.97
C ALA A 14 15.42 -7.50 -24.35
N SER A 15 15.65 -7.89 -25.62
CA SER A 15 16.98 -8.30 -26.10
C SER A 15 18.03 -7.17 -26.08
N ILE A 16 17.59 -5.90 -26.09
CA ILE A 16 18.47 -4.73 -26.06
C ILE A 16 18.70 -4.18 -24.64
N LEU A 17 17.99 -4.70 -23.63
CA LEU A 17 18.04 -4.23 -22.25
C LEU A 17 19.13 -4.97 -21.48
N GLU A 18 20.26 -4.31 -21.27
CA GLU A 18 21.41 -4.87 -20.57
C GLU A 18 21.44 -4.38 -19.11
N PRO A 19 21.69 -5.29 -18.15
CA PRO A 19 21.92 -4.92 -16.75
C PRO A 19 23.00 -3.84 -16.57
N GLY A 20 22.74 -2.89 -15.67
CA GLY A 20 23.64 -1.77 -15.37
C GLY A 20 23.52 -0.58 -16.33
N LYS A 21 22.75 -0.71 -17.43
CA LYS A 21 22.51 0.40 -18.36
C LYS A 21 21.22 1.16 -18.02
N LYS A 22 21.24 2.45 -18.36
CA LYS A 22 20.11 3.37 -18.24
C LYS A 22 19.52 3.62 -19.62
N TYR A 23 18.20 3.49 -19.72
CA TYR A 23 17.46 3.62 -20.96
C TYR A 23 16.41 4.73 -20.85
N ILE A 24 16.02 5.26 -22.01
CA ILE A 24 14.96 6.25 -22.13
C ILE A 24 14.03 5.79 -23.24
N ILE A 25 12.76 5.53 -22.91
CA ILE A 25 11.69 5.40 -23.89
C ILE A 25 11.21 6.82 -24.18
N ARG A 26 11.20 7.17 -25.47
CA ARG A 26 10.72 8.47 -25.95
C ARG A 26 9.55 8.23 -26.89
N LEU A 27 8.59 9.14 -26.88
CA LEU A 27 7.60 9.18 -27.95
C LEU A 27 8.30 9.38 -29.29
N ALA A 28 7.88 8.64 -30.31
CA ALA A 28 8.43 8.74 -31.66
C ALA A 28 8.09 10.08 -32.33
N SER A 29 7.03 10.75 -31.90
CA SER A 29 6.63 12.07 -32.37
C SER A 29 5.80 12.80 -31.31
N GLU A 30 5.55 14.09 -31.52
CA GLU A 30 4.60 14.86 -30.70
C GLU A 30 3.17 14.32 -30.82
N ASP A 31 2.83 13.60 -31.89
CA ASP A 31 1.56 12.91 -32.05
C ASP A 31 1.44 11.71 -31.11
N LEU A 32 0.42 11.69 -30.26
CA LEU A 32 0.11 10.54 -29.42
C LEU A 32 -0.69 9.46 -30.15
N GLY A 33 -1.06 9.67 -31.41
CA GLY A 33 -1.79 8.70 -32.24
C GLY A 33 -3.24 8.49 -31.81
N VAL A 34 -3.77 9.36 -30.95
CA VAL A 34 -5.16 9.32 -30.49
C VAL A 34 -6.05 9.88 -31.59
N LYS A 35 -6.79 9.00 -32.25
CA LYS A 35 -7.68 9.38 -33.35
C LYS A 35 -9.07 9.85 -32.88
N ARG A 36 -9.49 9.44 -31.68
CA ARG A 36 -10.80 9.74 -31.09
C ARG A 36 -10.67 9.79 -29.57
N TRP A 37 -11.28 10.79 -28.94
CA TRP A 37 -11.37 10.94 -27.49
C TRP A 37 -12.69 11.62 -27.12
N ALA A 38 -13.28 11.29 -25.98
CA ALA A 38 -14.50 11.91 -25.44
C ALA A 38 -14.32 12.20 -23.95
N TYR A 39 -14.97 13.24 -23.44
CA TYR A 39 -15.03 13.51 -21.99
C TYR A 39 -16.30 12.86 -21.40
N GLY A 40 -16.13 11.98 -20.40
CA GLY A 40 -17.22 11.40 -19.61
C GLY A 40 -17.88 10.14 -20.20
N ASP A 41 -18.94 9.65 -19.54
CA ASP A 41 -19.71 8.46 -19.90
C ASP A 41 -20.70 8.70 -21.08
N GLN A 42 -20.42 9.70 -21.93
CA GLN A 42 -21.21 9.92 -23.13
C GLN A 42 -20.80 8.89 -24.19
N GLU A 43 -21.52 7.77 -24.21
CA GLU A 43 -21.63 7.01 -25.44
C GLU A 43 -22.24 7.91 -26.52
N GLN A 44 -21.46 8.08 -27.59
CA GLN A 44 -21.85 8.51 -28.93
C GLN A 44 -21.75 10.00 -29.26
N PHE A 45 -20.82 10.26 -30.19
CA PHE A 45 -20.90 11.34 -31.17
C PHE A 45 -22.06 11.03 -32.13
N VAL A 46 -23.28 11.36 -31.72
CA VAL A 46 -24.44 11.42 -32.64
C VAL A 46 -24.58 12.88 -33.06
N ASP A 47 -24.47 13.16 -34.35
CA ASP A 47 -24.88 14.46 -34.87
C ASP A 47 -26.40 14.63 -34.65
N ASN A 48 -26.86 15.88 -34.55
CA ASN A 48 -28.27 16.24 -34.27
C ASN A 48 -29.30 15.59 -35.21
N ASP A 49 -28.87 14.98 -36.32
CA ASP A 49 -29.72 14.32 -37.32
C ASP A 49 -29.77 12.78 -37.20
N GLY A 50 -29.22 12.18 -36.13
CA GLY A 50 -29.29 10.73 -35.91
C GLY A 50 -28.45 9.88 -36.88
N LYS A 51 -27.52 10.51 -37.61
CA LYS A 51 -26.53 9.84 -38.45
C LYS A 51 -25.17 9.83 -37.74
N PRO A 52 -24.31 8.81 -37.99
CA PRO A 52 -22.92 8.85 -37.51
C PRO A 52 -22.29 10.11 -38.09
N GLY A 53 -21.90 11.03 -37.22
CA GLY A 53 -21.40 12.33 -37.65
C GLY A 53 -20.20 12.19 -38.56
N HIS A 54 -20.14 13.05 -39.57
CA HIS A 54 -19.06 13.11 -40.55
C HIS A 54 -17.69 13.05 -39.83
N ASP A 55 -16.76 12.24 -40.34
CA ASP A 55 -15.39 12.09 -39.81
C ASP A 55 -14.85 13.48 -39.41
N PRO A 56 -14.81 13.81 -38.11
CA PRO A 56 -14.32 15.10 -37.69
C PRO A 56 -12.84 15.13 -38.03
N GLU A 57 -12.32 16.28 -38.48
CA GLU A 57 -10.89 16.53 -38.65
C GLU A 57 -10.09 15.71 -37.66
N ALA A 58 -9.11 14.94 -38.12
CA ALA A 58 -8.34 14.04 -37.27
C ALA A 58 -7.69 14.86 -36.13
N VAL A 59 -8.39 14.96 -34.99
CA VAL A 59 -7.96 15.79 -33.87
C VAL A 59 -6.73 15.13 -33.32
N LYS A 60 -5.58 15.71 -33.63
CA LYS A 60 -4.28 15.19 -33.23
C LYS A 60 -4.04 15.59 -31.79
N LEU A 61 -4.12 14.62 -30.89
CA LEU A 61 -3.65 14.84 -29.52
C LEU A 61 -2.13 14.92 -29.56
N VAL A 62 -1.61 16.15 -29.44
CA VAL A 62 -0.17 16.40 -29.44
C VAL A 62 0.35 16.62 -28.03
N ASN A 63 1.53 16.08 -27.78
CA ASN A 63 2.30 16.40 -26.60
C ASN A 63 2.98 17.77 -26.78
N SER A 64 2.58 18.75 -25.98
CA SER A 64 3.04 20.14 -26.09
C SER A 64 4.39 20.42 -25.41
N LYS A 65 4.98 19.46 -24.69
CA LYS A 65 6.26 19.64 -23.99
C LYS A 65 7.31 18.61 -24.46
N PRO A 66 8.49 19.03 -24.92
CA PRO A 66 9.58 18.12 -25.33
C PRO A 66 10.09 17.18 -24.22
N THR A 67 9.88 17.57 -22.95
CA THR A 67 10.25 16.79 -21.77
C THR A 67 9.11 15.89 -21.27
N ALA A 68 7.87 16.15 -21.65
CA ALA A 68 6.76 15.25 -21.38
C ALA A 68 6.85 14.08 -22.38
N GLY A 69 6.47 12.86 -21.97
CA GLY A 69 6.50 11.68 -22.84
C GLY A 69 7.83 10.93 -22.91
N ASN A 70 8.79 11.24 -22.04
CA ASN A 70 9.99 10.43 -21.84
C ASN A 70 9.86 9.61 -20.55
N ALA A 71 10.08 8.31 -20.63
CA ALA A 71 10.21 7.43 -19.46
C ALA A 71 11.65 6.94 -19.35
N THR A 72 12.31 7.28 -18.25
CA THR A 72 13.69 6.86 -17.98
C THR A 72 13.68 5.72 -16.97
N PHE A 73 14.47 4.69 -17.21
CA PHE A 73 14.61 3.56 -16.28
C PHE A 73 16.02 2.97 -16.34
N SER A 74 16.43 2.33 -15.26
CA SER A 74 17.68 1.57 -15.20
C SER A 74 17.36 0.09 -15.19
N VAL A 75 18.13 -0.70 -15.92
CA VAL A 75 18.00 -2.17 -15.94
C VAL A 75 18.95 -2.73 -14.90
N VAL A 76 18.45 -3.61 -14.05
CA VAL A 76 19.24 -4.35 -13.07
C VAL A 76 19.23 -5.83 -13.41
N LYS A 77 20.29 -6.55 -13.04
CA LYS A 77 20.41 -7.99 -13.33
C LYS A 77 19.30 -8.79 -12.65
N SER A 78 18.98 -8.41 -11.43
CA SER A 78 17.97 -9.06 -10.60
C SER A 78 17.52 -8.08 -9.52
N LEU A 79 16.28 -8.20 -9.09
CA LEU A 79 15.75 -7.54 -7.90
C LEU A 79 15.52 -8.60 -6.82
N PRO A 80 15.78 -8.28 -5.54
CA PRO A 80 15.32 -9.13 -4.45
C PRO A 80 13.79 -9.19 -4.49
N TRP A 81 13.25 -10.38 -4.20
CA TRP A 81 11.80 -10.59 -4.15
C TRP A 81 11.36 -10.78 -2.70
N PRO A 82 10.27 -10.14 -2.25
CA PRO A 82 9.83 -10.26 -0.87
C PRO A 82 9.46 -11.70 -0.53
N PRO A 83 9.74 -12.15 0.71
CA PRO A 83 9.18 -13.40 1.18
C PRO A 83 7.65 -13.30 1.24
N ARG A 84 6.99 -14.46 1.22
CA ARG A 84 5.56 -14.52 1.49
C ARG A 84 5.31 -14.33 2.98
N LEU A 85 4.25 -13.58 3.28
CA LEU A 85 3.76 -13.42 4.64
C LEU A 85 2.42 -14.14 4.78
N GLU A 86 2.22 -14.78 5.92
CA GLU A 86 0.90 -15.23 6.36
C GLU A 86 0.41 -14.26 7.45
N THR A 87 -0.71 -13.60 7.18
CA THR A 87 -1.35 -12.70 8.17
C THR A 87 -2.69 -13.27 8.62
N ARG A 88 -2.83 -13.44 9.93
CA ARG A 88 -4.06 -13.88 10.59
C ARG A 88 -4.66 -12.82 11.47
N MET A 89 -5.98 -12.74 11.50
CA MET A 89 -6.73 -11.80 12.33
C MET A 89 -7.74 -12.53 13.20
N ARG A 90 -7.86 -12.12 14.46
CA ARG A 90 -8.90 -12.63 15.36
C ARG A 90 -9.28 -11.61 16.42
N LEU A 91 -10.52 -11.69 16.89
CA LEU A 91 -10.97 -10.90 18.03
C LEU A 91 -10.37 -11.46 19.33
N CYS A 92 -9.79 -10.61 20.16
CA CYS A 92 -9.44 -10.98 21.53
C CYS A 92 -10.71 -10.97 22.39
N ALA A 93 -10.99 -12.08 23.06
CA ALA A 93 -11.91 -12.07 24.19
C ALA A 93 -11.30 -11.22 25.31
N SER A 94 -12.12 -10.41 26.00
CA SER A 94 -11.69 -9.68 27.18
C SER A 94 -11.32 -10.66 28.31
N SER A 95 -10.05 -11.09 28.37
CA SER A 95 -9.56 -11.86 29.52
C SER A 95 -9.22 -10.91 30.65
N LEU A 96 -10.02 -10.96 31.72
CA LEU A 96 -9.63 -10.50 33.06
C LEU A 96 -8.52 -11.43 33.57
N THR A 97 -7.29 -11.26 33.08
CA THR A 97 -6.14 -11.97 33.62
C THR A 97 -5.01 -10.97 33.84
N SER A 98 -4.95 -10.52 35.09
CA SER A 98 -3.71 -10.13 35.76
C SER A 98 -2.66 -11.20 35.49
N ASP A 99 -1.57 -10.81 34.83
CA ASP A 99 -0.25 -11.49 34.76
C ASP A 99 0.32 -11.41 33.34
N SER A 100 0.81 -10.23 32.97
CA SER A 100 1.96 -10.14 32.07
C SER A 100 2.77 -8.89 32.41
N ILE A 101 4.06 -9.08 32.67
CA ILE A 101 5.02 -8.12 33.25
C ILE A 101 5.49 -7.08 32.19
N LEU A 102 4.60 -6.63 31.31
CA LEU A 102 4.83 -5.50 30.41
C LEU A 102 3.59 -4.59 30.39
N ALA A 103 3.05 -4.31 31.58
CA ALA A 103 1.92 -3.44 31.79
C ALA A 103 2.36 -1.99 31.95
N ASN A 104 2.45 -1.25 30.85
CA ASN A 104 2.41 0.21 30.87
C ASN A 104 1.49 0.81 29.80
N VAL A 105 0.45 0.05 29.40
CA VAL A 105 -0.69 0.62 28.68
C VAL A 105 -1.95 0.01 29.25
N LYS A 106 -2.72 0.84 29.96
CA LYS A 106 -4.03 0.51 30.51
C LYS A 106 -4.98 0.34 29.30
N LEU A 107 -4.99 -0.84 28.68
CA LEU A 107 -6.08 -1.19 27.76
C LEU A 107 -7.34 -1.12 28.62
N SER A 108 -8.18 -0.12 28.37
CA SER A 108 -9.56 -0.11 28.89
C SER A 108 -10.25 -1.41 28.46
N ASN A 109 -11.39 -1.79 29.06
CA ASN A 109 -12.20 -3.00 28.75
C ASN A 109 -12.70 -3.04 27.29
N SER A 110 -11.80 -2.86 26.33
CA SER A 110 -11.97 -2.51 24.94
C SER A 110 -11.87 -3.77 24.12
N THR A 111 -12.65 -3.80 23.05
CA THR A 111 -12.58 -4.88 22.08
C THR A 111 -11.27 -4.71 21.32
N ALA A 112 -10.40 -5.73 21.40
CA ALA A 112 -9.12 -5.71 20.71
C ALA A 112 -9.11 -6.71 19.56
N LEU A 113 -8.48 -6.32 18.46
CA LEU A 113 -8.16 -7.18 17.33
C LEU A 113 -6.71 -7.63 17.47
N GLU A 114 -6.47 -8.93 17.46
CA GLU A 114 -5.14 -9.50 17.34
C GLU A 114 -4.82 -9.77 15.88
N VAL A 115 -3.66 -9.29 15.46
CA VAL A 115 -3.10 -9.52 14.14
C VAL A 115 -1.76 -10.23 14.32
N SER A 116 -1.65 -11.43 13.74
CA SER A 116 -0.43 -12.21 13.72
C SER A 116 0.13 -12.22 12.31
N VAL A 117 1.40 -11.87 12.14
CA VAL A 117 2.09 -11.89 10.85
C VAL A 117 3.30 -12.81 10.96
N ILE A 118 3.38 -13.79 10.08
CA ILE A 118 4.45 -14.78 10.02
C ILE A 118 5.17 -14.62 8.68
N ASN A 119 6.50 -14.46 8.73
CA ASN A 119 7.34 -14.61 7.56
C ASN A 119 7.50 -16.11 7.25
N THR A 120 6.95 -16.56 6.13
CA THR A 120 7.02 -17.97 5.71
C THR A 120 8.25 -18.27 4.85
N GLY A 121 9.10 -17.26 4.59
CA GLY A 121 10.38 -17.41 3.93
C GLY A 121 11.45 -18.02 4.84
N SER A 122 12.62 -18.27 4.28
CA SER A 122 13.77 -18.86 4.98
C SER A 122 14.71 -17.83 5.62
N GLU A 123 14.57 -16.55 5.27
CA GLU A 123 15.46 -15.48 5.70
C GLU A 123 14.71 -14.39 6.47
N SER A 124 15.39 -13.77 7.43
CA SER A 124 14.88 -12.59 8.12
C SER A 124 14.78 -11.41 7.16
N VAL A 125 13.68 -10.68 7.24
CA VAL A 125 13.51 -9.42 6.53
C VAL A 125 13.14 -8.33 7.52
N THR A 126 13.64 -7.13 7.28
CA THR A 126 13.20 -5.95 8.03
C THR A 126 12.29 -5.11 7.15
N VAL A 127 11.20 -4.64 7.74
CA VAL A 127 10.07 -4.03 7.04
C VAL A 127 9.78 -2.67 7.65
N GLN A 128 9.62 -1.66 6.81
CA GLN A 128 9.22 -0.33 7.23
C GLN A 128 7.71 -0.28 7.50
N THR A 129 7.37 0.13 8.71
CA THR A 129 6.01 0.16 9.25
C THR A 129 5.40 1.55 9.30
N GLN A 130 6.19 2.61 9.13
CA GLN A 130 5.72 3.99 9.11
C GLN A 130 6.66 4.89 8.29
N GLY A 131 6.15 6.04 7.84
CA GLY A 131 6.93 7.01 7.08
C GLY A 131 7.02 6.63 5.61
N HIS A 132 7.82 7.40 4.88
CA HIS A 132 7.84 7.37 3.43
C HIS A 132 8.31 6.04 2.86
N GLN A 133 7.46 5.44 2.04
CA GLN A 133 7.63 4.09 1.52
C GLN A 133 8.26 4.12 0.13
N HIS A 134 9.39 3.42 -0.02
CA HIS A 134 10.21 3.46 -1.22
C HIS A 134 10.23 2.13 -1.97
N PHE A 135 9.13 1.75 -2.64
CA PHE A 135 9.08 0.51 -3.43
C PHE A 135 8.63 0.77 -4.87
N LEU A 136 8.88 -0.21 -5.73
CA LEU A 136 8.42 -0.18 -7.12
C LEU A 136 6.90 -0.23 -7.16
N ILE A 137 6.29 0.83 -7.69
CA ILE A 137 4.88 0.86 -8.08
C ILE A 137 4.81 1.10 -9.59
N PRO A 138 3.85 0.51 -10.31
CA PRO A 138 3.65 0.82 -11.72
C PRO A 138 3.37 2.32 -11.87
N TRP A 139 4.21 3.02 -12.63
CA TRP A 139 4.05 4.46 -12.86
C TRP A 139 3.34 4.72 -14.18
N GLY A 140 2.38 5.64 -14.15
CA GLY A 140 1.85 6.24 -15.35
C GLY A 140 2.84 7.22 -15.99
N PRO A 141 2.55 7.70 -17.21
CA PRO A 141 3.38 8.68 -17.92
C PRO A 141 3.44 10.04 -17.23
N PHE A 142 2.58 10.30 -16.24
CA PHE A 142 2.59 11.48 -15.39
C PHE A 142 3.00 11.03 -13.98
N GLN A 143 4.22 11.42 -13.56
CA GLN A 143 4.71 11.19 -12.21
C GLN A 143 4.40 12.41 -11.31
N PRO A 144 4.17 12.18 -10.01
CA PRO A 144 3.71 10.93 -9.40
C PRO A 144 2.20 10.75 -9.62
N GLU A 145 1.72 9.50 -9.71
CA GLU A 145 0.30 9.22 -9.47
C GLU A 145 -0.07 9.82 -8.09
N PRO A 146 -1.30 10.34 -7.89
CA PRO A 146 -1.77 10.62 -6.55
C PRO A 146 -1.48 9.36 -5.74
N ASP A 147 -0.84 9.53 -4.59
CA ASP A 147 -0.54 8.44 -3.65
C ASP A 147 0.76 7.64 -3.86
N ALA A 148 1.74 8.17 -4.61
CA ALA A 148 3.12 7.65 -4.54
C ALA A 148 3.73 7.78 -3.12
N ASP A 149 3.29 8.80 -2.37
CA ASP A 149 3.75 9.10 -1.01
C ASP A 149 2.72 8.58 0.03
N ASP A 150 2.83 7.29 0.42
CA ASP A 150 2.02 6.71 1.50
C ASP A 150 2.80 6.57 2.81
N ASP A 151 2.83 7.64 3.60
CA ASP A 151 3.57 7.71 4.87
C ASP A 151 2.84 7.06 6.06
N ARG A 152 1.65 6.51 5.83
CA ARG A 152 0.75 6.10 6.92
C ARG A 152 1.28 4.87 7.63
N MET A 153 0.96 4.78 8.91
CA MET A 153 1.28 3.63 9.74
C MET A 153 0.69 2.33 9.15
N ARG A 154 1.49 1.27 9.20
CA ARG A 154 1.14 -0.10 8.82
C ARG A 154 0.75 -0.88 10.07
N ILE A 155 -0.04 -1.93 9.87
CA ILE A 155 -0.56 -2.75 10.97
C ILE A 155 0.53 -3.42 11.84
N LEU A 156 1.74 -3.56 11.29
CA LEU A 156 2.91 -4.13 11.97
C LEU A 156 3.63 -3.16 12.92
N HIS A 157 3.31 -1.86 12.88
CA HIS A 157 4.00 -0.87 13.69
C HIS A 157 3.95 -1.25 15.18
N PRO A 158 5.04 -1.09 15.96
CA PRO A 158 5.11 -1.53 17.36
C PRO A 158 4.09 -0.86 18.29
N THR A 159 3.67 0.36 17.99
CA THR A 159 2.74 1.15 18.80
C THR A 159 1.44 1.51 18.06
N PRO A 160 0.67 0.54 17.54
CA PRO A 160 -0.61 0.82 16.93
C PRO A 160 -1.65 1.00 18.05
N HIS A 161 -1.45 2.00 18.91
CA HIS A 161 -2.37 2.33 20.01
C HIS A 161 -3.75 2.74 19.49
N LYS A 162 -3.85 3.04 18.19
CA LYS A 162 -5.07 3.30 17.46
C LYS A 162 -5.12 2.39 16.23
N PRO A 163 -6.31 1.97 15.78
CA PRO A 163 -6.43 1.14 14.61
C PRO A 163 -5.94 1.95 13.41
N PRO A 164 -4.95 1.45 12.64
CA PRO A 164 -4.55 2.11 11.40
C PRO A 164 -5.73 1.99 10.43
N THR A 165 -6.50 3.07 10.30
CA THR A 165 -7.68 3.14 9.40
C THR A 165 -7.30 3.02 7.93
N SER A 166 -6.00 3.14 7.63
CA SER A 166 -5.36 2.79 6.35
C SER A 166 -5.24 1.29 6.12
N SER A 167 -5.25 0.44 7.15
CA SER A 167 -5.07 -1.01 7.03
C SER A 167 -6.32 -1.80 7.37
N LEU A 168 -7.30 -1.22 8.07
CA LEU A 168 -8.53 -1.90 8.49
C LEU A 168 -9.77 -1.22 7.92
N GLN A 169 -10.72 -2.06 7.48
CA GLN A 169 -12.06 -1.64 7.08
C GLN A 169 -13.12 -2.34 7.92
N VAL A 170 -14.20 -1.61 8.20
CA VAL A 170 -15.44 -2.20 8.70
C VAL A 170 -16.45 -2.22 7.57
N VAL A 171 -16.99 -3.40 7.32
CA VAL A 171 -17.99 -3.67 6.29
C VAL A 171 -19.27 -4.08 6.98
N ASP A 172 -20.39 -3.47 6.60
CA ASP A 172 -21.71 -3.91 7.01
C ASP A 172 -22.04 -5.24 6.32
N SER A 173 -22.36 -6.28 7.11
CA SER A 173 -22.55 -7.65 6.58
C SER A 173 -23.79 -7.79 5.71
N ALA A 174 -24.82 -6.97 5.94
CA ALA A 174 -26.08 -7.05 5.20
C ALA A 174 -25.98 -6.37 3.82
N THR A 175 -25.26 -5.25 3.75
CA THR A 175 -25.15 -4.43 2.54
C THR A 175 -23.84 -4.63 1.77
N GLY A 176 -22.82 -5.21 2.40
CA GLY A 176 -21.47 -5.29 1.87
C GLY A 176 -20.75 -3.95 1.74
N LYS A 177 -21.34 -2.86 2.27
CA LYS A 177 -20.76 -1.51 2.17
C LYS A 177 -19.71 -1.29 3.25
N VAL A 178 -18.63 -0.63 2.85
CA VAL A 178 -17.62 -0.14 3.80
C VAL A 178 -18.22 1.02 4.58
N VAL A 179 -18.40 0.85 5.90
CA VAL A 179 -18.96 1.88 6.80
C VAL A 179 -17.87 2.65 7.54
N ARG A 180 -16.67 2.07 7.67
CA ARG A 180 -15.47 2.70 8.26
C ARG A 180 -14.20 2.19 7.59
N GLY A 181 -13.14 2.98 7.70
CA GLY A 181 -11.84 2.72 7.08
C GLY A 181 -11.67 3.52 5.78
N ASN A 182 -10.44 3.82 5.42
CA ASN A 182 -10.14 4.63 4.24
C ASN A 182 -9.44 3.77 3.18
N ALA A 183 -10.14 3.49 2.08
CA ALA A 183 -9.55 2.85 0.90
C ALA A 183 -8.67 3.81 0.10
N GLN A 184 -8.99 5.11 0.13
CA GLN A 184 -8.16 6.11 -0.51
C GLN A 184 -6.79 6.09 0.16
N ARG A 185 -5.77 6.06 -0.68
CA ARG A 185 -4.42 6.29 -0.19
C ARG A 185 -4.36 7.78 0.16
N GLY A 186 -3.75 8.09 1.29
CA GLY A 186 -3.69 9.45 1.79
C GLY A 186 -2.40 10.08 1.30
N THR A 187 -2.44 11.35 0.92
CA THR A 187 -1.24 12.17 0.85
C THR A 187 -0.64 12.24 2.26
N GLY A 188 0.61 11.80 2.40
CA GLY A 188 1.39 12.02 3.61
C GLY A 188 1.43 13.52 4.00
N PRO A 189 1.89 13.84 5.22
CA PRO A 189 2.14 15.24 5.58
C PRO A 189 3.02 15.90 4.52
N LEU A 190 2.82 17.21 4.28
CA LEU A 190 3.73 17.99 3.45
C LEU A 190 5.12 17.90 4.07
N THR A 191 5.99 17.10 3.46
CA THR A 191 7.37 16.95 3.89
C THR A 191 8.21 18.01 3.20
N ASP A 192 9.11 18.64 3.96
CA ASP A 192 10.17 19.47 3.37
C ASP A 192 10.93 18.60 2.36
N SER A 193 11.15 19.12 1.15
CA SER A 193 11.91 18.41 0.11
C SER A 193 13.32 18.05 0.56
N ASN A 194 13.85 18.74 1.57
CA ASN A 194 15.18 18.52 2.15
C ASN A 194 15.17 17.62 3.41
N ALA A 195 13.99 17.16 3.86
CA ALA A 195 13.91 16.29 5.03
C ALA A 195 14.60 14.94 4.77
N ASP A 196 15.37 14.46 5.74
CA ASP A 196 15.92 13.10 5.67
C ASP A 196 14.80 12.06 5.75
N ARG A 197 14.57 11.40 4.61
CA ARG A 197 13.51 10.40 4.42
C ARG A 197 13.91 8.99 4.89
N ARG A 198 15.15 8.78 5.33
CA ARG A 198 15.59 7.47 5.83
C ARG A 198 14.75 7.08 7.05
N PRO A 199 14.20 5.86 7.10
CA PRO A 199 13.43 5.43 8.25
C PRO A 199 14.29 5.39 9.50
N LYS A 200 13.67 5.67 10.65
CA LYS A 200 14.32 5.48 11.94
C LYS A 200 14.21 4.02 12.38
N ALA A 201 15.03 3.62 13.36
CA ALA A 201 14.94 2.30 13.98
C ALA A 201 13.55 1.98 14.57
N GLU A 202 12.82 3.01 15.06
CA GLU A 202 11.46 2.88 15.60
C GLU A 202 10.39 2.66 14.51
N ASP A 203 10.69 3.01 13.26
CA ASP A 203 9.75 2.93 12.14
C ASP A 203 9.79 1.56 11.44
N VAL A 204 10.68 0.66 11.85
CA VAL A 204 10.95 -0.61 11.16
C VAL A 204 10.87 -1.81 12.11
N VAL A 205 10.60 -2.98 11.55
CA VAL A 205 10.39 -4.22 12.30
C VAL A 205 11.03 -5.38 11.57
N THR A 206 11.80 -6.20 12.28
CA THR A 206 12.40 -7.44 11.74
C THR A 206 11.45 -8.62 11.88
N LEU A 207 11.09 -9.24 10.76
CA LEU A 207 10.30 -10.47 10.63
C LEU A 207 11.23 -11.68 10.48
N LYS A 208 11.43 -12.42 11.58
CA LYS A 208 12.21 -13.66 11.58
C LYS A 208 11.40 -14.81 10.93
N PRO A 209 12.06 -15.74 10.21
CA PRO A 209 11.41 -16.93 9.64
C PRO A 209 10.62 -17.72 10.68
N GLY A 210 9.34 -18.00 10.37
CA GLY A 210 8.46 -18.82 11.20
C GLY A 210 8.04 -18.22 12.55
N ALA A 211 8.63 -17.10 12.98
CA ALA A 211 8.30 -16.44 14.23
C ALA A 211 7.17 -15.41 14.02
N PRO A 212 6.00 -15.56 14.66
CA PRO A 212 4.92 -14.60 14.53
C PRO A 212 5.24 -13.29 15.23
N ILE A 213 5.00 -12.17 14.55
CA ILE A 213 4.80 -10.88 15.21
C ILE A 213 3.32 -10.71 15.49
N ILE A 214 3.00 -10.51 16.77
CA ILE A 214 1.64 -10.31 17.23
C ILE A 214 1.45 -8.84 17.60
N ARG A 215 0.40 -8.23 17.05
CA ARG A 215 -0.06 -6.88 17.38
C ARG A 215 -1.48 -6.95 17.89
N LYS A 216 -1.70 -6.34 19.07
CA LYS A 216 -3.04 -6.15 19.63
C LYS A 216 -3.45 -4.71 19.39
N ILE A 217 -4.55 -4.54 18.69
CA ILE A 217 -5.04 -3.25 18.21
C ILE A 217 -6.37 -2.99 18.89
N ASP A 218 -6.47 -1.87 19.60
CA ASP A 218 -7.76 -1.41 20.12
C ASP A 218 -8.63 -0.98 18.93
N ILE A 219 -9.77 -1.66 18.73
CA ILE A 219 -10.72 -1.34 17.67
C ILE A 219 -11.92 -0.56 18.18
N GLY A 220 -11.94 -0.15 19.44
CA GLY A 220 -13.04 0.60 20.05
C GLY A 220 -13.39 1.86 19.25
N ALA A 221 -12.40 2.65 18.85
CA ALA A 221 -12.61 3.83 18.02
C ALA A 221 -13.11 3.51 16.59
N LEU A 222 -12.82 2.31 16.09
CA LEU A 222 -13.24 1.88 14.75
C LEU A 222 -14.72 1.46 14.72
N VAL A 223 -15.22 0.93 15.85
CA VAL A 223 -16.60 0.44 15.99
C VAL A 223 -17.50 1.39 16.78
N ASP A 224 -16.95 2.48 17.31
CA ASP A 224 -17.70 3.48 18.07
C ASP A 224 -18.87 4.05 17.24
N ARG A 225 -20.03 4.16 17.90
CA ARG A 225 -21.28 4.69 17.33
C ARG A 225 -21.78 3.98 16.07
N LEU A 226 -21.34 2.74 15.83
CA LEU A 226 -22.01 1.89 14.85
C LEU A 226 -23.41 1.56 15.37
N VAL A 227 -24.37 1.51 14.46
CA VAL A 227 -25.74 1.06 14.78
C VAL A 227 -25.72 -0.44 15.05
N ASP A 228 -26.68 -0.92 15.83
CA ASP A 228 -26.83 -2.34 16.11
C ASP A 228 -26.98 -3.14 14.82
N GLY A 229 -26.24 -4.25 14.72
CA GLY A 229 -26.12 -4.99 13.47
C GLY A 229 -24.94 -5.97 13.44
N GLN A 230 -24.75 -6.59 12.28
CA GLN A 230 -23.62 -7.49 12.00
C GLN A 230 -22.64 -6.81 11.05
N TYR A 231 -21.36 -6.89 11.37
CA TYR A 231 -20.27 -6.28 10.63
C TYR A 231 -19.11 -7.25 10.48
N LYS A 232 -18.21 -6.94 9.55
CA LYS A 232 -16.94 -7.63 9.35
C LYS A 232 -15.80 -6.63 9.39
N ILE A 233 -14.72 -6.97 10.09
CA ILE A 233 -13.42 -6.33 9.92
C ILE A 233 -12.61 -7.12 8.91
N ARG A 234 -12.07 -6.42 7.92
CA ARG A 234 -11.10 -6.96 6.96
C ARG A 234 -9.86 -6.09 6.87
N MET A 235 -8.76 -6.70 6.47
CA MET A 235 -7.51 -6.01 6.20
C MET A 235 -7.46 -5.50 4.76
N GLN A 236 -7.00 -4.27 4.55
CA GLN A 236 -6.63 -3.77 3.24
C GLN A 236 -5.18 -4.16 2.94
N SER A 237 -4.94 -4.68 1.73
CA SER A 237 -3.58 -4.94 1.24
C SER A 237 -2.77 -3.65 1.21
N ARG A 238 -1.61 -3.65 1.86
CA ARG A 238 -0.68 -2.51 1.89
C ARG A 238 0.74 -2.98 1.60
N GLY A 239 1.41 -2.28 0.69
CA GLY A 239 2.83 -2.48 0.44
C GLY A 239 3.69 -1.84 1.53
N CYS A 240 4.79 -2.50 1.85
CA CYS A 240 5.85 -2.00 2.71
C CYS A 240 7.18 -2.04 1.97
N TRP A 241 8.01 -1.03 2.21
CA TRP A 241 9.44 -1.11 1.91
C TRP A 241 10.11 -2.08 2.89
N TRP A 242 11.12 -2.81 2.41
CA TRP A 242 11.75 -3.89 3.15
C TRP A 242 13.18 -4.15 2.66
N TRP A 243 13.92 -4.98 3.38
CA TRP A 243 15.22 -5.50 2.96
C TRP A 243 15.54 -6.81 3.69
N HIS A 244 16.54 -7.56 3.21
CA HIS A 244 17.05 -8.77 3.87
C HIS A 244 17.97 -8.36 5.02
N GLY A 245 17.73 -8.91 6.22
CA GLY A 245 18.55 -8.62 7.39
C GLY A 245 17.77 -8.18 8.61
N GLU A 246 18.50 -7.72 9.62
CA GLU A 246 17.99 -7.36 10.93
C GLU A 246 18.39 -5.92 11.26
N ILE A 247 17.47 -5.16 11.85
CA ILE A 247 17.67 -3.73 12.06
C ILE A 247 18.92 -3.40 12.90
N GLU A 248 19.26 -4.24 13.87
CA GLU A 248 20.38 -4.01 14.79
C GLU A 248 21.74 -3.85 14.11
N LYS A 249 21.89 -4.36 12.88
CA LYS A 249 23.15 -4.32 12.12
C LYS A 249 23.22 -3.16 11.12
N GLU A 250 22.13 -2.40 10.99
CA GLU A 250 21.86 -1.58 9.80
C GLU A 250 21.37 -0.17 10.16
N VAL A 251 21.53 0.21 11.44
CA VAL A 251 21.26 1.53 11.98
C VAL A 251 22.57 2.28 12.19
N GLY A 252 22.68 3.46 11.58
CA GLY A 252 23.80 4.37 11.78
C GLY A 252 23.77 5.04 13.16
N GLU A 253 24.83 5.76 13.49
CA GLU A 253 24.97 6.48 14.76
C GLU A 253 23.87 7.53 15.00
N ASP A 254 23.23 8.00 13.93
CA ASP A 254 22.11 8.94 13.96
C ASP A 254 20.74 8.28 14.26
N GLY A 255 20.73 6.96 14.51
CA GLY A 255 19.52 6.20 14.81
C GLY A 255 18.64 5.91 13.59
N ARG A 256 19.16 6.14 12.37
CA ARG A 256 18.45 5.91 11.11
C ARG A 256 19.06 4.75 10.35
N VAL A 257 18.25 4.15 9.49
CA VAL A 257 18.71 3.12 8.56
C VAL A 257 19.81 3.71 7.66
N GLU A 258 20.82 2.91 7.37
CA GLU A 258 21.93 3.33 6.52
C GLU A 258 21.45 3.76 5.12
N ALA A 259 22.05 4.84 4.60
CA ALA A 259 21.64 5.44 3.33
C ALA A 259 21.76 4.47 2.13
N GLN A 260 22.72 3.54 2.18
CA GLN A 260 22.95 2.56 1.13
C GLN A 260 21.76 1.61 0.90
N LEU A 261 20.97 1.34 1.94
CA LEU A 261 19.79 0.48 1.85
C LEU A 261 18.63 1.25 1.21
N CYS A 262 18.43 2.51 1.63
CA CYS A 262 17.28 3.34 1.24
C CYS A 262 17.26 3.75 -0.24
N GLY A 263 18.39 3.63 -0.96
CA GLY A 263 18.49 4.01 -2.37
C GLY A 263 17.91 2.99 -3.36
N THR A 264 17.48 1.81 -2.90
CA THR A 264 17.07 0.72 -3.79
C THR A 264 15.55 0.60 -3.89
N PHE A 265 15.02 0.76 -5.10
CA PHE A 265 13.63 0.48 -5.41
C PHE A 265 13.44 -1.01 -5.68
N ILE A 266 12.69 -1.67 -4.80
CA ILE A 266 12.39 -3.11 -4.88
C ILE A 266 10.88 -3.34 -4.89
N PRO A 267 10.39 -4.52 -5.32
CA PRO A 267 8.97 -4.85 -5.21
C PRO A 267 8.48 -4.75 -3.76
N PRO A 268 7.26 -4.24 -3.51
CA PRO A 268 6.74 -4.11 -2.15
C PRO A 268 6.54 -5.47 -1.50
N LEU A 269 6.87 -5.57 -0.22
CA LEU A 269 6.38 -6.64 0.62
C LEU A 269 4.91 -6.35 0.94
N MET A 270 4.03 -7.30 0.61
CA MET A 270 2.59 -7.10 0.75
C MET A 270 2.11 -7.57 2.11
N LEU A 271 1.52 -6.66 2.88
CA LEU A 271 0.76 -6.96 4.08
C LEU A 271 -0.71 -7.10 3.70
N GLU A 272 -1.21 -8.32 3.77
CA GLU A 272 -2.59 -8.66 3.45
C GLU A 272 -3.06 -9.87 4.23
N SER A 273 -4.38 -9.98 4.43
CA SER A 273 -5.03 -11.11 5.08
C SER A 273 -6.32 -11.44 4.35
N GLN A 274 -6.62 -12.73 4.24
CA GLN A 274 -7.89 -13.23 3.72
C GLN A 274 -8.94 -13.43 4.83
N ASP A 275 -8.55 -13.24 6.10
CA ASP A 275 -9.44 -13.43 7.22
C ASP A 275 -10.49 -12.29 7.26
N GLU A 276 -11.74 -12.65 7.53
CA GLU A 276 -12.82 -11.71 7.85
C GLU A 276 -13.23 -11.94 9.31
N VAL A 277 -13.06 -10.92 10.16
CA VAL A 277 -13.41 -11.01 11.58
C VAL A 277 -14.83 -10.50 11.78
N GLU A 278 -15.74 -11.40 12.12
CA GLU A 278 -17.13 -11.07 12.38
C GLU A 278 -17.30 -10.32 13.71
N LEU A 279 -18.18 -9.33 13.68
CA LEU A 279 -18.54 -8.49 14.82
C LEU A 279 -20.05 -8.34 14.86
N ARG A 280 -20.59 -8.35 16.08
CA ARG A 280 -21.97 -7.99 16.33
C ARG A 280 -22.01 -6.77 17.23
N ILE A 281 -22.74 -5.73 16.82
CA ILE A 281 -23.00 -4.56 17.64
C ILE A 281 -24.39 -4.69 18.24
N ARG A 282 -24.49 -4.54 19.56
CA ARG A 282 -25.74 -4.44 20.33
C ARG A 282 -25.60 -3.37 21.38
N ASP A 283 -26.64 -2.56 21.56
CA ASP A 283 -26.65 -1.43 22.50
C ASP A 283 -25.42 -0.51 22.33
N GLY A 284 -24.97 -0.34 21.08
CA GLY A 284 -23.79 0.45 20.73
C GLY A 284 -22.44 -0.13 21.20
N LYS A 285 -22.38 -1.42 21.56
CA LYS A 285 -21.14 -2.11 21.97
C LYS A 285 -20.94 -3.41 21.20
N VAL A 286 -19.69 -3.87 21.12
CA VAL A 286 -19.38 -5.18 20.57
C VAL A 286 -19.90 -6.26 21.51
N ASP A 287 -20.82 -7.08 21.01
CA ASP A 287 -21.35 -8.25 21.69
C ASP A 287 -20.35 -9.41 21.54
N GLN A 288 -19.65 -9.74 22.62
CA GLN A 288 -18.66 -10.84 22.66
C GLN A 288 -19.26 -12.17 23.12
N ARG A 289 -20.59 -12.28 23.28
CA ARG A 289 -21.25 -13.53 23.67
C ARG A 289 -21.34 -14.44 22.44
N LYS A 290 -20.61 -15.56 22.49
CA LYS A 290 -20.80 -16.69 21.57
C LYS A 290 -22.12 -17.39 21.84
#